data_AF-A0A358SPJ3-F1
#
_entry.id   AF-A0A358SPJ3-F1
#
_cell.length_a   1.000
_cell.length_b   1.000
_cell.length_c   1.000
_cell.angle_alpha   90.00
_cell.angle_beta   90.00
_cell.angle_gamma   90.00
#
_symmetry.space_group_name_H-M   'P 1'
#
loop_
_entity.id
_entity.type
_entity.pdbx_description
1 polymer ?
#
loop_
_entity_poly.entity_id
_entity_poly.type
_entity_poly.pdbx_seq_one_letter_code
_entity_poly.pdbx_strand_id
1 'polypeptide(L)' 'AAAARRGGVIVMAGRPFFPAEPPEPHLRLAFCGAATEGELDTAVRRLATAAPELARPAP' A
#
# COMPACT_ATOMS: atom_id res chain seq x y z
N ALA A 1 -4.84 4.20 -1.31
CA ALA A 1 -3.78 5.24 -1.33
C ALA A 1 -4.04 6.37 -0.34
N ALA A 2 -5.23 7.00 -0.35
CA ALA A 2 -5.56 8.07 0.58
C ALA A 2 -5.50 7.64 2.07
N ALA A 3 -5.99 6.44 2.39
CA ALA A 3 -5.92 5.89 3.74
C ALA A 3 -4.48 5.69 4.23
N ALA A 4 -3.62 5.06 3.42
CA ALA A 4 -2.18 4.92 3.69
C ALA A 4 -1.49 6.27 3.95
N ARG A 5 -1.78 7.30 3.14
CA ARG A 5 -1.22 8.66 3.34
C ARG A 5 -1.63 9.26 4.68
N ARG A 6 -2.89 9.09 5.11
CA ARG A 6 -3.34 9.50 6.45
C ARG A 6 -2.63 8.73 7.57
N GLY A 7 -2.28 7.47 7.33
CA GLY A 7 -1.44 6.65 8.21
C GLY A 7 0.06 6.97 8.15
N GLY A 8 0.48 8.00 7.42
CA GLY A 8 1.88 8.40 7.31
C GLY A 8 2.73 7.49 6.40
N VAL A 9 2.11 6.77 5.46
CA VAL A 9 2.80 5.91 4.49
C VAL A 9 2.52 6.41 3.07
N ILE A 10 3.59 6.60 2.30
CA ILE A 10 3.50 6.97 0.88
C ILE A 10 3.41 5.70 0.04
N VAL A 11 2.40 5.63 -0.83
CA VAL A 11 2.17 4.50 -1.75
C VAL A 11 1.74 5.03 -3.11
N MET A 12 1.95 4.24 -4.16
CA MET A 12 1.40 4.53 -5.48
C MET A 12 0.01 3.91 -5.64
N ALA A 13 -0.94 4.68 -6.17
CA ALA A 13 -2.24 4.13 -6.56
C ALA A 13 -2.06 3.10 -7.69
N GLY A 14 -2.77 1.96 -7.61
CA GLY A 14 -2.65 0.89 -8.59
C GLY A 14 -3.38 1.15 -9.91
N ARG A 15 -4.39 2.02 -9.93
CA ARG A 15 -5.27 2.22 -11.11
C ARG A 15 -4.53 2.44 -12.44
N PRO A 16 -3.43 3.22 -12.53
CA PRO A 16 -2.69 3.38 -13.78
C PRO A 16 -2.10 2.09 -14.36
N PHE A 17 -1.92 1.04 -13.54
CA PHE A 17 -1.35 -0.25 -13.95
C PHE A 17 -2.42 -1.28 -14.36
N PHE A 18 -3.69 -1.01 -14.08
CA PHE A 18 -4.83 -1.89 -14.39
C PHE A 18 -5.93 -1.13 -15.13
N PRO A 19 -5.65 -0.57 -16.33
CA PRO A 19 -6.61 0.27 -17.04
C PRO A 19 -7.82 -0.51 -17.59
N ALA A 20 -7.62 -1.79 -17.93
CA ALA A 20 -8.66 -2.65 -18.52
C ALA A 20 -9.49 -3.43 -17.48
N GLU A 21 -9.06 -3.44 -16.22
CA GLU A 21 -9.72 -4.21 -15.16
C GLU A 21 -10.81 -3.39 -14.44
N PRO A 22 -11.80 -4.06 -13.82
CA PRO A 22 -12.69 -3.44 -12.86
C PRO A 22 -11.93 -2.69 -11.75
N PRO A 23 -12.50 -1.60 -11.20
CA PRO A 23 -11.85 -0.86 -10.11
C PRO A 23 -11.77 -1.69 -8.82
N GLU A 24 -10.56 -2.06 -8.44
CA GLU A 24 -10.25 -2.79 -7.22
C GLU A 24 -9.22 -2.01 -6.38
N PRO A 25 -9.07 -2.27 -5.06
CA PRO A 25 -8.20 -1.51 -4.16
C PRO A 25 -6.70 -1.83 -4.35
N HIS A 26 -6.22 -1.84 -5.59
CA HIS A 26 -4.82 -2.13 -5.90
C HIS A 26 -3.88 -0.96 -5.52
N LEU A 27 -2.71 -1.34 -5.02
CA LEU A 27 -1.57 -0.45 -4.78
C LEU A 27 -0.33 -1.02 -5.46
N ARG A 28 0.58 -0.13 -5.85
CA ARG A 28 1.95 -0.50 -6.22
C ARG A 28 2.89 -0.11 -5.07
N LEU A 29 3.69 -1.09 -4.63
CA LEU A 29 4.67 -0.93 -3.56
C LEU A 29 6.09 -0.93 -4.14
N ALA A 30 6.94 -0.07 -3.59
CA ALA A 30 8.38 -0.06 -3.84
C ALA A 30 9.09 0.04 -2.50
N PHE A 31 10.06 -0.84 -2.27
CA PHE A 31 10.83 -0.90 -1.01
C PHE A 31 12.17 -0.19 -1.10
N CYS A 32 12.68 0.09 -2.31
CA CYS A 32 13.97 0.73 -2.54
C CYS A 32 14.10 2.16 -1.98
N GLY A 33 12.99 2.79 -1.60
CA GLY A 33 12.99 4.12 -0.98
C GLY A 33 13.26 4.12 0.53
N ALA A 34 13.25 2.96 1.19
CA ALA A 34 13.59 2.84 2.60
C ALA A 34 15.10 2.72 2.78
N ALA A 35 15.66 3.46 3.74
CA ALA A 35 17.08 3.42 4.07
C ALA A 35 17.44 2.18 4.91
N THR A 36 16.47 1.61 5.63
CA THR A 36 16.68 0.47 6.52
C THR A 36 15.49 -0.49 6.51
N GLU A 37 15.72 -1.72 6.95
CA GLU A 37 14.66 -2.71 7.17
C GLU A 37 13.64 -2.25 8.24
N GLY A 38 14.08 -1.51 9.27
CA GLY A 38 13.20 -0.99 10.31
C GLY A 38 12.19 0.05 9.79
N GLU A 39 12.58 0.86 8.81
CA GLU A 39 11.67 1.76 8.10
C GLU A 39 10.62 0.98 7.31
N LEU A 40 11.02 -0.13 6.66
CA LEU A 40 10.10 -1.01 5.94
C LEU A 40 9.11 -1.68 6.90
N ASP A 41 9.56 -2.24 8.02
CA ASP A 41 8.67 -2.85 9.03
C ASP A 41 7.65 -1.83 9.56
N THR A 42 8.12 -0.62 9.90
CA THR A 42 7.25 0.47 10.35
C THR A 42 6.21 0.85 9.29
N ALA A 43 6.63 0.98 8.02
CA ALA A 43 5.75 1.33 6.92
C ALA A 43 4.69 0.24 6.67
N VAL A 44 5.08 -1.04 6.69
CA VAL A 44 4.16 -2.18 6.52
C VAL A 44 3.12 -2.24 7.64
N ARG A 45 3.54 -2.07 8.92
CA ARG A 45 2.61 -2.05 10.06
C ARG A 45 1.61 -0.91 9.98
N ARG A 46 2.07 0.29 9.63
CA ARG A 46 1.20 1.47 9.44
C ARG A 46 0.24 1.27 8.27
N LEU A 47 0.71 0.68 7.17
CA LEU A 47 -0.13 0.39 6.01
C LEU A 47 -1.23 -0.62 6.36
N ALA A 48 -0.89 -1.73 7.03
CA ALA A 48 -1.85 -2.74 7.45
C ALA A 48 -2.91 -2.17 8.41
N THR A 49 -2.51 -1.24 9.30
CA THR A 49 -3.42 -0.56 10.23
C THR A 49 -4.34 0.43 9.50
N ALA A 50 -3.81 1.18 8.52
CA ALA A 50 -4.55 2.23 7.82
C ALA A 50 -5.44 1.69 6.68
N ALA A 51 -5.15 0.49 6.17
CA ALA A 51 -5.84 -0.13 5.04
C ALA A 51 -6.03 -1.64 5.30
N PRO A 52 -6.84 -2.03 6.31
CA PRO A 52 -7.04 -3.43 6.70
C PRO A 52 -7.65 -4.29 5.57
N GLU A 53 -8.32 -3.67 4.60
CA GLU A 53 -8.83 -4.35 3.41
C GLU A 53 -7.74 -5.00 2.55
N LEU A 54 -6.50 -4.50 2.61
CA LEU A 54 -5.35 -5.06 1.90
C LEU A 54 -4.74 -6.27 2.61
N ALA A 55 -5.00 -6.43 3.91
CA ALA A 55 -4.52 -7.56 4.70
C ALA A 55 -5.44 -8.79 4.58
N ARG A 56 -6.59 -8.64 3.93
CA ARG A 56 -7.51 -9.76 3.69
C ARG A 56 -6.91 -10.66 2.59
N PRO A 57 -6.78 -11.97 2.83
CA PRO A 57 -6.43 -12.89 1.75
C PRO A 57 -7.48 -12.78 0.64
N ALA A 58 -7.03 -12.85 -0.61
CA ALA A 58 -7.94 -13.01 -1.74
C ALA A 58 -8.76 -14.30 -1.54
N PRO A 59 -10.04 -14.32 -1.94
CA PRO A 59 -10.87 -15.51 -1.85
C PRO A 59 -10.30 -16.69 -2.66
#